data_AF-A0AA43CBS7-F1
#
_entry.id   AF-A0AA43CBS7-F1
#
_cell.length_a   1.000
_cell.length_b   1.000
_cell.length_c   1.000
_cell.angle_alpha   90.00
_cell.angle_beta   90.00
_cell.angle_gamma   90.00
#
_symmetry.space_group_name_H-M   'P 1'
#
loop_
_entity.id
_entity.type
_entity.pdbx_description
1 polymer ?
#
loop_
_entity_poly.entity_id
_entity_poly.type
_entity_poly.pdbx_seq_one_letter_code
_entity_poly.pdbx_strand_id
1 'polypeptide(L)'
;MSRKWLELLGFAAIAALFFVAGCAESAVGDPCVPEKVYEGGFLASETYLELSSVQCATRVCLVRELEGDPNQICTGVDDSDECVTENDIERSVYCSCRCDAPEGSSLPTCGCPGGFICEPILETGGDGLRGSYCVRDPTLEVQ
;
A
#
# COMPACT_ATOMS: atom_id res chain seq x y z
N MET A 1 -16.72 20.58 61.04
CA MET A 1 -15.65 21.10 60.17
C MET A 1 -15.14 19.94 59.33
N SER A 2 -15.68 19.81 58.13
CA SER A 2 -15.89 18.53 57.44
C SER A 2 -14.71 18.16 56.53
N ARG A 3 -14.01 17.07 56.89
CA ARG A 3 -12.85 16.46 56.20
C ARG A 3 -13.21 15.74 54.89
N LYS A 4 -14.13 16.30 54.08
CA LYS A 4 -14.63 15.67 52.83
C LYS A 4 -14.00 16.22 51.54
N TRP A 5 -13.11 17.20 51.64
CA TRP A 5 -12.60 17.93 50.46
C TRP A 5 -11.26 17.42 49.90
N LEU A 6 -10.58 16.49 50.57
CA LEU A 6 -9.27 15.99 50.11
C LEU A 6 -9.35 14.76 49.17
N GLU A 7 -10.46 14.04 49.11
CA GLU A 7 -10.59 12.82 48.30
C GLU A 7 -10.93 13.09 46.82
N LEU A 8 -11.39 14.31 46.49
CA LEU A 8 -11.84 14.65 45.13
C LEU A 8 -10.71 15.14 44.21
N LEU A 9 -9.52 15.40 44.74
CA LEU A 9 -8.37 15.86 43.94
C LEU A 9 -7.49 14.70 43.42
N GLY A 10 -7.70 13.47 43.89
CA GLY A 10 -6.88 12.31 43.50
C GLY A 10 -7.32 11.60 42.21
N PHE A 11 -8.57 11.75 41.78
CA PHE A 11 -9.11 10.98 40.65
C PHE A 11 -9.04 11.69 39.29
N ALA A 12 -8.78 13.00 39.25
CA ALA A 12 -8.79 13.78 38.01
C ALA A 12 -7.50 13.66 37.17
N ALA A 13 -6.41 13.12 37.73
CA ALA A 13 -5.10 13.12 37.07
C ALA A 13 -4.83 11.91 36.17
N ILE A 14 -5.62 10.83 36.23
CA ILE A 14 -5.33 9.56 35.52
C ILE A 14 -6.10 9.42 34.19
N ALA A 15 -7.10 10.27 33.92
CA ALA A 15 -7.95 10.13 32.74
C ALA A 15 -7.39 10.74 31.43
N ALA A 16 -6.21 11.37 31.46
CA ALA A 16 -5.70 12.17 30.34
C ALA A 16 -4.68 11.45 29.42
N LEU A 17 -4.41 10.15 29.59
CA LEU A 17 -3.34 9.44 28.87
C LEU A 17 -3.81 8.42 27.80
N PHE A 18 -5.09 8.40 27.42
CA PHE A 18 -5.65 7.35 26.54
C PHE A 18 -6.07 7.76 25.13
N PHE A 19 -5.64 8.93 24.65
CA PHE A 19 -5.98 9.36 23.29
C PHE A 19 -4.70 9.61 22.51
N VAL A 20 -4.27 8.65 21.66
CA VAL A 20 -4.11 8.77 20.20
C VAL A 20 -3.58 7.42 19.69
N ALA A 21 -4.43 6.40 19.59
CA ALA A 21 -4.20 5.30 18.65
C ALA A 21 -5.03 5.63 17.40
N GLY A 22 -4.51 6.53 16.56
CA GLY A 22 -5.09 6.74 15.24
C GLY A 22 -4.82 5.48 14.41
N CYS A 23 -5.85 4.93 13.77
CA CYS A 23 -5.65 3.91 12.74
C CYS A 23 -4.73 4.51 11.68
N ALA A 24 -3.64 3.81 11.35
CA ALA A 24 -2.83 4.19 10.20
C ALA A 24 -3.73 4.14 8.96
N GLU A 25 -3.91 5.28 8.30
CA GLU A 25 -4.59 5.36 7.01
C GLU A 25 -3.69 4.67 5.99
N SER A 26 -4.21 3.67 5.27
CA SER A 26 -3.38 2.80 4.43
C SER A 26 -2.62 3.61 3.36
N ALA A 27 -1.32 3.77 3.52
CA ALA A 27 -0.46 4.68 2.76
C ALA A 27 0.25 3.97 1.60
N VAL A 28 1.04 4.72 0.82
CA VAL A 28 1.92 4.13 -0.20
C VAL A 28 2.88 3.14 0.47
N GLY A 29 2.92 1.91 -0.05
CA GLY A 29 3.74 0.81 0.44
C GLY A 29 3.01 -0.21 1.31
N ASP A 30 1.80 0.09 1.76
CA ASP A 30 1.00 -0.87 2.54
C ASP A 30 0.56 -2.05 1.69
N PRO A 31 0.41 -3.26 2.26
CA PRO A 31 0.01 -4.43 1.51
C PRO A 31 -1.42 -4.28 0.98
N CYS A 32 -1.67 -4.79 -0.22
CA CYS A 32 -3.00 -4.93 -0.80
C CYS A 32 -3.13 -6.30 -1.47
N VAL A 33 -4.36 -6.77 -1.66
CA VAL A 33 -4.65 -7.98 -2.44
C VAL A 33 -5.32 -7.56 -3.76
N PRO A 34 -4.77 -7.90 -4.94
CA PRO A 34 -5.39 -7.56 -6.21
C PRO A 34 -6.72 -8.31 -6.39
N GLU A 35 -7.78 -7.60 -6.79
CA GLU A 35 -9.11 -8.17 -7.00
C GLU A 35 -9.18 -9.08 -8.23
N LYS A 36 -8.26 -8.92 -9.18
CA LYS A 36 -8.18 -9.72 -10.39
C LYS A 36 -6.80 -10.36 -10.51
N VAL A 37 -6.80 -11.68 -10.47
CA VAL A 37 -5.68 -12.54 -10.80
C VAL A 37 -6.18 -13.55 -11.82
N TYR A 38 -5.48 -13.66 -12.96
CA TYR A 38 -5.83 -14.61 -14.02
C TYR A 38 -5.15 -15.97 -13.78
N GLU A 39 -5.54 -16.98 -14.56
CA GLU A 39 -4.88 -18.28 -14.53
C GLU A 39 -3.38 -18.12 -14.84
N GLY A 40 -2.52 -18.69 -13.99
CA GLY A 40 -1.07 -18.52 -14.06
C GLY A 40 -0.52 -17.27 -13.36
N GLY A 41 -1.38 -16.42 -12.80
CA GLY A 41 -0.95 -15.26 -12.02
C GLY A 41 -0.44 -14.10 -12.85
N PHE A 42 0.56 -13.39 -12.31
CA PHE A 42 1.20 -12.25 -12.96
C PHE A 42 2.52 -12.64 -13.65
N LEU A 43 2.95 -11.82 -14.62
CA LEU A 43 4.25 -11.91 -15.27
C LEU A 43 5.23 -10.90 -14.67
N ALA A 44 6.49 -11.30 -14.42
CA ALA A 44 7.50 -10.36 -13.89
C ALA A 44 7.67 -9.08 -14.72
N SER A 45 7.45 -9.17 -16.04
CA SER A 45 7.58 -8.03 -16.95
C SER A 45 6.37 -7.12 -17.00
N GLU A 46 5.25 -7.48 -16.37
CA GLU A 46 4.02 -6.69 -16.44
C GLU A 46 3.88 -5.74 -15.24
N THR A 47 3.10 -4.68 -15.45
CA THR A 47 2.64 -3.80 -14.38
C THR A 47 1.13 -3.77 -14.42
N TYR A 48 0.51 -4.26 -13.35
CA TYR A 48 -0.92 -4.22 -13.17
C TYR A 48 -1.30 -3.11 -12.18
N LEU A 49 -2.24 -2.27 -12.59
CA LEU A 49 -2.76 -1.15 -11.80
C LEU A 49 -4.25 -1.36 -11.59
N GLU A 50 -4.62 -1.68 -10.35
CA GLU A 50 -6.00 -1.67 -9.92
C GLU A 50 -6.37 -0.29 -9.37
N LEU A 51 -7.19 0.43 -10.13
CA LEU A 51 -7.76 1.68 -9.68
C LEU A 51 -9.08 1.44 -8.96
N SER A 52 -9.32 2.19 -7.90
CA SER A 52 -10.49 2.09 -7.01
C SER A 52 -10.39 0.98 -5.95
N SER A 53 -9.18 0.51 -5.64
CA SER A 53 -8.98 -0.47 -4.57
C SER A 53 -9.46 0.09 -3.23
N VAL A 54 -10.24 -0.69 -2.48
CA VAL A 54 -10.80 -0.27 -1.19
C VAL A 54 -9.83 -0.47 -0.02
N GLN A 55 -8.74 -1.23 -0.24
CA GLN A 55 -7.72 -1.54 0.75
C GLN A 55 -6.70 -0.39 0.89
N CYS A 56 -6.51 0.39 -0.18
CA CYS A 56 -5.59 1.50 -0.24
C CYS A 56 -6.31 2.83 -0.05
N ALA A 57 -5.85 3.68 0.87
CA ALA A 57 -6.45 5.01 1.04
C ALA A 57 -6.29 5.86 -0.24
N THR A 58 -5.19 5.62 -0.96
CA THR A 58 -4.86 6.19 -2.28
C THR A 58 -5.67 5.60 -3.44
N ARG A 59 -6.45 4.55 -3.20
CA ARG A 59 -7.27 3.81 -4.19
C ARG A 59 -6.51 3.08 -5.29
N VAL A 60 -5.19 2.94 -5.17
CA VAL A 60 -4.37 2.27 -6.18
C VAL A 60 -3.67 1.07 -5.54
N CYS A 61 -4.00 -0.13 -5.97
CA CYS A 61 -3.19 -1.33 -5.70
C CYS A 61 -2.34 -1.60 -6.95
N LEU A 62 -1.03 -1.72 -6.76
CA LEU A 62 -0.06 -1.92 -7.83
C LEU A 62 0.56 -3.30 -7.67
N VAL A 63 0.65 -4.02 -8.79
CA VAL A 63 1.43 -5.26 -8.91
C VAL A 63 2.50 -5.05 -9.97
N ARG A 64 3.76 -5.33 -9.65
CA ARG A 64 4.88 -5.21 -10.59
C ARG A 64 6.00 -6.15 -10.18
N GLU A 65 6.69 -6.75 -11.14
CA GLU A 65 7.82 -7.67 -10.88
C GLU A 65 7.41 -8.89 -10.02
N LEU A 66 6.15 -9.31 -10.14
CA LEU A 66 5.66 -10.57 -9.58
C LEU A 66 5.53 -11.60 -10.70
N GLU A 67 6.14 -12.76 -10.53
CA GLU A 67 5.92 -13.93 -11.37
C GLU A 67 5.13 -14.98 -10.59
N GLY A 68 3.91 -15.28 -11.02
CA GLY A 68 3.02 -16.24 -10.37
C GLY A 68 1.79 -15.62 -9.67
N ASP A 69 0.98 -16.45 -9.03
CA ASP A 69 -0.29 -16.07 -8.40
C ASP A 69 -0.08 -15.70 -6.91
N PRO A 70 -0.34 -14.44 -6.48
CA PRO A 70 -0.18 -14.02 -5.08
C PRO A 70 -1.10 -14.74 -4.09
N ASN A 71 -2.06 -15.54 -4.56
CA ASN A 71 -2.90 -16.39 -3.71
C ASN A 71 -2.31 -17.81 -3.51
N GLN A 72 -1.22 -18.16 -4.20
CA GLN A 72 -0.56 -19.46 -4.13
C GLN A 72 0.81 -19.32 -3.43
N ILE A 73 0.80 -19.30 -2.09
CA ILE A 73 2.01 -19.09 -1.30
C ILE A 73 2.80 -20.39 -1.13
N CYS A 74 4.11 -20.33 -1.32
CA CYS A 74 5.04 -21.45 -1.09
C CYS A 74 5.04 -21.87 0.39
N THR A 75 4.78 -23.16 0.66
CA THR A 75 4.63 -23.68 2.04
C THR A 75 5.53 -24.87 2.36
N GLY A 76 6.42 -25.33 1.45
CA GLY A 76 7.26 -26.50 1.75
C GLY A 76 8.19 -27.02 0.65
N VAL A 77 8.77 -28.19 0.90
CA VAL A 77 9.98 -28.73 0.22
C VAL A 77 9.73 -29.19 -1.24
N ASP A 78 8.48 -29.20 -1.68
CA ASP A 78 8.05 -29.55 -3.04
C ASP A 78 7.36 -28.34 -3.69
N ASP A 79 7.92 -27.14 -3.52
CA ASP A 79 7.50 -25.96 -4.25
C ASP A 79 7.77 -26.22 -5.75
N SER A 80 6.72 -26.60 -6.49
CA SER A 80 6.73 -26.51 -7.95
C SER A 80 6.94 -25.06 -8.36
N ASP A 81 7.39 -24.82 -9.60
CA ASP A 81 7.59 -23.49 -10.19
C ASP A 81 6.29 -22.63 -10.31
N GLU A 82 5.25 -22.91 -9.51
CA GLU A 82 3.90 -22.31 -9.58
C GLU A 82 3.51 -21.49 -8.33
N CYS A 83 4.31 -21.49 -7.26
CA CYS A 83 4.02 -20.70 -6.06
C CYS A 83 4.90 -19.46 -5.94
N VAL A 84 4.44 -18.48 -5.16
CA VAL A 84 5.18 -17.25 -4.83
C VAL A 84 5.54 -17.21 -3.35
N THR A 85 6.65 -16.58 -2.99
CA THR A 85 6.98 -16.38 -1.57
C THR A 85 6.26 -15.14 -1.02
N GLU A 86 6.02 -15.12 0.31
CA GLU A 86 5.44 -13.93 0.97
C GLU A 86 6.31 -12.68 0.72
N ASN A 87 7.61 -12.87 0.69
CA ASN A 87 8.60 -11.84 0.42
C ASN A 87 8.51 -11.26 -1.00
N ASP A 88 8.17 -12.09 -2.00
CA ASP A 88 7.91 -11.62 -3.37
C ASP A 88 6.60 -10.83 -3.42
N ILE A 89 5.55 -11.30 -2.73
CA ILE A 89 4.28 -10.58 -2.64
C ILE A 89 4.49 -9.21 -1.99
N GLU A 90 5.16 -9.13 -0.84
CA GLU A 90 5.39 -7.86 -0.13
C GLU A 90 6.20 -6.85 -0.97
N ARG A 91 7.18 -7.32 -1.74
CA ARG A 91 7.96 -6.47 -2.64
C ARG A 91 7.13 -6.00 -3.83
N SER A 92 6.30 -6.87 -4.39
CA SER A 92 5.70 -6.68 -5.71
C SER A 92 4.25 -6.19 -5.67
N VAL A 93 3.53 -6.35 -4.55
CA VAL A 93 2.11 -6.03 -4.38
C VAL A 93 1.92 -5.05 -3.23
N TYR A 94 1.58 -3.80 -3.56
CA TYR A 94 1.42 -2.76 -2.55
C TYR A 94 0.52 -1.62 -3.02
N CYS A 95 -0.02 -0.88 -2.04
CA CYS A 95 -0.71 0.37 -2.27
C CYS A 95 0.24 1.39 -2.88
N SER A 96 -0.09 1.90 -4.05
CA SER A 96 0.66 2.95 -4.74
C SER A 96 -0.15 4.25 -4.72
N CYS A 97 0.35 5.28 -5.38
CA CYS A 97 -0.35 6.54 -5.55
C CYS A 97 0.03 7.15 -6.90
N ARG A 98 -0.90 7.84 -7.54
CA ARG A 98 -0.60 8.67 -8.70
C ARG A 98 0.22 9.87 -8.24
N CYS A 99 1.44 10.02 -8.77
CA CYS A 99 2.34 11.11 -8.41
C CYS A 99 2.48 12.16 -9.51
N ASP A 100 2.09 11.82 -10.74
CA ASP A 100 2.00 12.77 -11.84
C ASP A 100 0.83 12.42 -12.78
N ALA A 101 0.27 13.43 -13.43
CA ALA A 101 -0.85 13.29 -14.35
C ALA A 101 -0.67 14.26 -15.54
N PRO A 102 -1.24 13.95 -16.72
CA PRO A 102 -1.16 14.85 -17.87
C PRO A 102 -1.63 16.27 -17.54
N GLU A 103 -1.03 17.27 -18.19
CA GLU A 103 -1.43 18.67 -18.00
C GLU A 103 -2.93 18.87 -18.20
N GLY A 104 -3.55 19.64 -17.31
CA GLY A 104 -5.00 19.88 -17.32
C GLY A 104 -5.85 18.77 -16.71
N SER A 105 -5.25 17.66 -16.24
CA SER A 105 -5.95 16.65 -15.46
C SER A 105 -6.41 17.20 -14.11
N SER A 106 -7.62 16.83 -13.68
CA SER A 106 -8.17 17.13 -12.35
C SER A 106 -8.01 15.96 -11.37
N LEU A 107 -7.31 14.90 -11.77
CA LEU A 107 -7.11 13.73 -10.93
C LEU A 107 -6.20 14.07 -9.74
N PRO A 108 -6.53 13.58 -8.54
CA PRO A 108 -5.69 13.79 -7.38
C PRO A 108 -4.33 13.11 -7.57
N THR A 109 -3.27 13.80 -7.14
CA THR A 109 -1.91 13.28 -7.06
C THR A 109 -1.36 13.38 -5.63
N CYS A 110 -0.30 12.65 -5.33
CA CYS A 110 0.44 12.77 -4.08
C CYS A 110 1.96 12.73 -4.27
N GLY A 111 2.71 13.08 -3.23
CA GLY A 111 4.16 12.89 -3.20
C GLY A 111 4.52 11.46 -2.81
N CYS A 112 5.51 10.86 -3.48
CA CYS A 112 6.01 9.54 -3.11
C CYS A 112 6.82 9.63 -1.80
N PRO A 113 6.53 8.76 -0.80
CA PRO A 113 7.30 8.73 0.44
C PRO A 113 8.68 8.11 0.22
N GLY A 114 9.53 8.15 1.26
CA GLY A 114 10.86 7.54 1.21
C GLY A 114 10.78 6.04 0.86
N GLY A 115 11.72 5.56 0.04
CA GLY A 115 11.68 4.21 -0.52
C GLY A 115 10.91 4.10 -1.84
N PHE A 116 10.30 5.18 -2.32
CA PHE A 116 9.51 5.20 -3.56
C PHE A 116 9.91 6.35 -4.48
N ILE A 117 9.83 6.10 -5.78
CA ILE A 117 10.08 7.07 -6.85
C ILE A 117 8.86 7.20 -7.76
N CYS A 118 8.71 8.38 -8.36
CA CYS A 118 7.61 8.67 -9.28
C CYS A 118 7.99 8.24 -10.70
N GLU A 119 7.50 7.08 -11.14
CA GLU A 119 7.79 6.54 -12.48
C GLU A 119 6.59 6.61 -13.43
N PRO A 120 6.81 6.94 -14.71
CA PRO A 120 5.77 6.85 -15.72
C PRO A 120 5.44 5.38 -15.98
N ILE A 121 4.22 4.96 -15.62
CA ILE A 121 3.77 3.56 -15.79
C ILE A 121 2.79 3.43 -16.96
N LEU A 122 1.88 4.39 -17.11
CA LEU A 122 0.87 4.36 -18.16
C LEU A 122 0.97 5.61 -19.02
N GLU A 123 1.62 5.48 -20.17
CA GLU A 123 1.76 6.56 -21.15
C GLU A 123 0.55 6.64 -22.11
N THR A 124 -0.15 5.52 -22.29
CA THR A 124 -1.31 5.39 -23.18
C THR A 124 -2.56 4.98 -22.41
N GLY A 125 -3.75 5.24 -22.97
CA GLY A 125 -5.03 5.01 -22.32
C GLY A 125 -5.81 6.29 -22.03
N GLY A 126 -6.92 6.17 -21.29
CA GLY A 126 -7.73 7.32 -20.88
C GLY A 126 -7.05 8.18 -19.83
N ASP A 127 -7.46 9.45 -19.72
CA ASP A 127 -6.89 10.41 -18.75
C ASP A 127 -6.99 9.91 -17.31
N GLY A 128 -8.05 9.15 -16.98
CA GLY A 128 -8.25 8.47 -15.70
C GLY A 128 -7.19 7.44 -15.33
N LEU A 129 -6.39 6.97 -16.29
CA LEU A 129 -5.36 5.94 -16.13
C LEU A 129 -3.95 6.51 -16.31
N ARG A 130 -3.75 7.35 -17.33
CA ARG A 130 -2.43 7.84 -17.72
C ARG A 130 -1.74 8.65 -16.63
N GLY A 131 -0.44 8.46 -16.49
CA GLY A 131 0.37 9.19 -15.54
C GLY A 131 1.47 8.35 -14.91
N SER A 132 2.07 8.94 -13.89
CA SER A 132 3.15 8.34 -13.11
C SER A 132 2.64 7.90 -11.75
N TYR A 133 3.26 6.85 -11.22
CA TYR A 133 2.86 6.24 -9.96
C TYR A 133 4.07 6.02 -9.06
N CYS A 134 3.84 6.03 -7.75
CA CYS A 134 4.87 5.73 -6.78
C CYS A 134 5.20 4.25 -6.81
N VAL A 135 6.41 3.92 -7.27
CA VAL A 135 6.94 2.56 -7.27
C VAL A 135 8.13 2.47 -6.34
N ARG A 136 8.42 1.28 -5.82
CA ARG A 136 9.62 1.08 -4.99
C ARG A 136 10.86 1.52 -5.75
N ASP A 137 11.73 2.24 -5.07
CA ASP A 137 13.01 2.65 -5.62
C ASP A 137 13.92 1.41 -5.77
N PRO A 138 14.27 0.99 -7.00
CA PRO A 138 15.08 -0.20 -7.22
C PRO A 138 16.53 -0.03 -6.73
N THR A 139 16.95 1.20 -6.41
CA THR A 139 18.28 1.49 -5.88
C THR A 139 18.36 1.37 -4.36
N LEU A 140 17.22 1.23 -3.68
CA LEU A 140 17.15 1.04 -2.24
C LEU A 140 16.85 -0.42 -1.95
N GLU A 141 17.81 -1.12 -1.32
CA GLU A 141 17.59 -2.49 -0.86
C GLU A 141 16.42 -2.50 0.14
N VAL A 142 15.39 -3.29 -0.16
CA VAL A 142 14.29 -3.56 0.77
C VAL A 142 14.87 -4.38 1.91
N GLN A 143 15.09 -3.75 3.07
CA GLN A 143 15.57 -4.37 4.30
C GLN A 143 14.47 -5.16 5.01
#